data_AF-A0A3R6QB66-F1
#
_entry.id   AF-A0A3R6QB66-F1
#
_cell.length_a   1.000
_cell.length_b   1.000
_cell.length_c   1.000
_cell.angle_alpha   90.00
_cell.angle_beta   90.00
_cell.angle_gamma   90.00
#
_symmetry.space_group_name_H-M   'P 1'
#
loop_
_entity.id
_entity.type
_entity.pdbx_description
1 polymer ?
#
loop_
_entity_poly.entity_id
_entity_poly.type
_entity_poly.pdbx_seq_one_letter_code
_entity_poly.pdbx_strand_id
1 'polypeptide(L)'
;MTESPKGKEEVWHTDLEKLLVDIFSENLVKAMFGESEYPAIYETAFDSYVVDESQLFRYARRRKSADKIRKFIEEETNVKLRLG
;
A
#
# COMPACT_ATOMS: atom_id res chain seq x y z
N MET A 1 -17.33 -10.17 -7.59
CA MET A 1 -16.13 -10.03 -8.44
C MET A 1 -14.93 -10.37 -7.56
N THR A 2 -13.99 -11.20 -8.01
CA THR A 2 -12.87 -11.64 -7.17
C THR A 2 -11.70 -10.66 -7.36
N GLU A 3 -11.25 -10.03 -6.27
CA GLU A 3 -10.10 -9.12 -6.29
C GLU A 3 -8.75 -9.86 -6.49
N SER A 4 -8.79 -11.17 -6.80
CA SER A 4 -7.61 -12.03 -7.01
C SER A 4 -6.82 -11.58 -8.22
N PRO A 5 -5.49 -11.36 -8.08
CA PRO A 5 -4.64 -11.07 -9.22
C PRO A 5 -4.82 -12.20 -10.23
N LYS A 6 -5.31 -11.87 -11.42
CA LYS A 6 -5.37 -12.81 -12.53
C LYS A 6 -4.11 -12.57 -13.37
N GLY A 7 -3.30 -13.60 -13.59
CA GLY A 7 -2.16 -13.55 -14.53
C GLY A 7 -0.76 -13.43 -13.93
N LYS A 8 -0.53 -13.77 -12.66
CA LYS A 8 0.85 -13.94 -12.15
C LYS A 8 1.29 -15.40 -12.31
N GLU A 9 2.32 -15.62 -13.13
CA GLU A 9 2.93 -16.94 -13.34
C GLU A 9 3.74 -17.42 -12.11
N GLU A 10 4.30 -16.49 -11.33
CA GLU A 10 5.07 -16.82 -10.13
C GLU A 10 4.42 -16.34 -8.83
N VAL A 11 4.18 -17.30 -7.93
CA VAL A 11 3.45 -17.12 -6.66
C VAL A 11 4.28 -16.39 -5.58
N TRP A 12 5.60 -16.25 -5.79
CA TRP A 12 6.56 -15.89 -4.74
C TRP A 12 6.95 -14.41 -4.65
N HIS A 13 6.45 -13.55 -5.55
CA HIS A 13 6.72 -12.11 -5.48
C HIS A 13 5.62 -11.36 -4.70
N THR A 14 5.98 -10.84 -3.51
CA THR A 14 5.21 -9.78 -2.86
C THR A 14 5.50 -8.48 -3.60
N ASP A 15 4.47 -7.90 -4.22
CA ASP A 15 4.63 -6.60 -4.88
C ASP A 15 4.72 -5.49 -3.83
N LEU A 16 5.40 -4.41 -4.20
CA LEU A 16 5.57 -3.23 -3.35
C LEU A 16 4.23 -2.73 -2.80
N GLU A 17 3.18 -2.73 -3.63
CA GLU A 17 1.83 -2.33 -3.23
C GLU A 17 1.28 -3.19 -2.09
N LYS A 18 1.51 -4.50 -2.16
CA LYS A 18 1.04 -5.40 -1.11
C LYS A 18 1.83 -5.18 0.18
N LEU A 19 3.15 -5.00 0.09
CA LEU A 19 3.99 -4.69 1.25
C LEU A 19 3.54 -3.39 1.93
N LEU A 20 3.28 -2.32 1.18
CA LEU A 20 2.79 -1.04 1.71
C LEU A 20 1.45 -1.21 2.45
N VAL A 21 0.54 -2.00 1.89
CA VAL A 21 -0.75 -2.32 2.54
C VAL A 21 -0.52 -3.15 3.80
N ASP A 22 0.38 -4.13 3.78
CA ASP A 22 0.66 -5.01 4.90
C ASP A 22 1.30 -4.24 6.07
N ILE A 23 2.26 -3.33 5.79
CA ILE A 23 2.82 -2.38 6.78
C ILE A 23 1.72 -1.55 7.42
N PHE A 24 0.76 -1.06 6.63
CA PHE A 24 -0.32 -0.22 7.14
C PHE A 24 -1.49 -0.99 7.78
N SER A 25 -1.63 -2.30 7.56
CA SER A 25 -2.87 -3.02 7.90
C SER A 25 -2.65 -4.23 8.81
N GLU A 26 -1.46 -4.83 8.85
CA GLU A 26 -1.18 -6.02 9.65
C GLU A 26 -0.53 -5.69 10.99
N ASN A 27 -1.14 -6.15 12.09
CA ASN A 27 -0.66 -5.84 13.44
C ASN A 27 0.80 -6.24 13.69
N LEU A 28 1.24 -7.39 13.16
CA LEU A 28 2.63 -7.85 13.33
C LEU A 28 3.61 -6.96 12.56
N VAL A 29 3.27 -6.59 11.32
CA VAL A 29 4.12 -5.73 10.48
C VAL A 29 4.17 -4.31 11.04
N LYS A 30 3.03 -3.78 11.48
CA LYS A 30 2.95 -2.49 12.19
C LYS A 30 3.86 -2.43 13.40
N ALA A 31 3.90 -3.49 14.20
CA ALA A 31 4.72 -3.51 15.41
C ALA A 31 6.23 -3.42 15.14
N MET A 32 6.67 -3.62 13.88
CA MET A 32 8.07 -3.49 13.49
C MET A 32 8.48 -2.05 13.19
N PHE A 33 7.54 -1.12 13.03
CA PHE A 33 7.79 0.25 12.59
C PHE A 33 7.10 1.25 13.53
N GLY A 34 7.72 2.41 13.74
CA GLY A 34 7.06 3.54 14.39
C GLY A 34 6.03 4.18 13.46
N GLU A 35 4.91 4.67 14.00
CA GLU A 35 3.89 5.36 13.19
C GLU A 35 4.47 6.58 12.44
N SER A 36 5.47 7.26 13.02
CA SER A 36 6.17 8.38 12.39
C SER A 36 7.02 7.99 11.17
N GLU A 37 7.31 6.70 10.97
CA GLU A 37 8.10 6.21 9.83
C GLU A 37 7.24 6.00 8.59
N TYR A 38 5.91 5.89 8.75
CA TYR A 38 5.02 5.53 7.64
C TYR A 38 5.06 6.57 6.51
N PRO A 39 5.04 7.89 6.78
CA PRO A 39 5.16 8.88 5.72
C PRO A 39 6.43 8.71 4.89
N ALA A 40 7.59 8.57 5.56
CA ALA A 40 8.86 8.41 4.88
C ALA A 40 8.91 7.13 4.03
N ILE A 41 8.34 6.03 4.52
CA ILE A 41 8.24 4.76 3.76
C ILE A 41 7.41 4.96 2.48
N TYR A 42 6.22 5.57 2.60
CA TYR A 42 5.34 5.79 1.44
C TYR A 42 5.95 6.79 0.46
N GLU A 43 6.49 7.91 0.93
CA GLU A 43 7.14 8.92 0.08
C GLU A 43 8.33 8.31 -0.68
N THR A 44 9.19 7.57 0.01
CA THR A 44 10.35 6.92 -0.61
C THR A 44 9.90 5.88 -1.65
N ALA A 45 8.87 5.09 -1.35
CA ALA A 45 8.35 4.09 -2.28
C ALA A 45 7.79 4.72 -3.57
N PHE A 46 7.01 5.80 -3.44
CA PHE A 46 6.40 6.49 -4.58
C PHE A 46 7.39 7.36 -5.37
N ASP A 47 8.48 7.83 -4.75
CA ASP A 47 9.54 8.59 -5.42
C ASP A 47 10.52 7.65 -6.15
N SER A 48 10.86 6.52 -5.53
CA SER A 48 11.87 5.58 -6.06
C SER A 48 11.32 4.57 -7.07
N TYR A 49 10.01 4.28 -7.05
CA TYR A 49 9.40 3.22 -7.85
C TYR A 49 8.08 3.64 -8.48
N VAL A 50 7.73 2.99 -9.59
CA VAL A 50 6.39 3.10 -10.17
C VAL A 50 5.45 2.22 -9.35
N VAL A 51 4.64 2.85 -8.50
CA VAL A 51 3.61 2.17 -7.69
C VAL A 51 2.32 2.06 -8.49
N ASP A 52 1.77 0.85 -8.63
CA ASP A 52 0.45 0.62 -9.22
C ASP A 52 -0.65 0.93 -8.18
N GLU A 53 -1.18 2.15 -8.22
CA GLU A 53 -2.25 2.60 -7.32
C GLU A 53 -3.53 1.75 -7.43
N SER A 54 -3.87 1.24 -8.62
CA SER A 54 -5.04 0.36 -8.78
C SER A 54 -4.85 -0.94 -8.00
N GLN A 55 -3.63 -1.48 -8.03
CA GLN A 55 -3.25 -2.66 -7.29
C GLN A 55 -3.14 -2.40 -5.78
N LEU A 56 -2.53 -1.29 -5.37
CA LEU A 56 -2.47 -0.84 -3.98
C LEU A 56 -3.87 -0.79 -3.35
N PHE A 57 -4.79 -0.06 -3.98
CA PHE A 57 -6.15 0.07 -3.46
C PHE A 57 -6.95 -1.23 -3.58
N ARG A 58 -6.69 -2.08 -4.57
CA ARG A 58 -7.25 -3.45 -4.64
C ARG A 58 -6.84 -4.28 -3.42
N TYR A 59 -5.56 -4.25 -3.04
CA TYR A 59 -5.09 -4.93 -1.82
C TYR A 59 -5.64 -4.30 -0.54
N ALA A 60 -5.66 -2.97 -0.46
CA ALA A 60 -6.21 -2.26 0.70
C ALA A 60 -7.69 -2.57 0.93
N ARG A 61 -8.50 -2.68 -0.13
CA ARG A 61 -9.92 -3.07 -0.03
C ARG A 61 -10.11 -4.46 0.58
N ARG A 62 -9.26 -5.42 0.20
CA ARG A 62 -9.28 -6.78 0.79
C ARG A 62 -9.01 -6.77 2.30
N ARG A 63 -8.21 -5.82 2.77
CA ARG A 63 -7.86 -5.62 4.19
C ARG A 63 -8.78 -4.63 4.91
N LYS A 64 -9.82 -4.10 4.23
CA LYS A 64 -10.73 -3.07 4.75
C LYS A 64 -10.00 -1.82 5.25
N SER A 65 -8.88 -1.47 4.60
CA SER A 65 -8.01 -0.33 4.95
C SER A 65 -7.90 0.72 3.85
N ALA A 66 -8.59 0.56 2.72
CA ALA A 66 -8.53 1.48 1.58
C ALA A 66 -8.77 2.95 1.96
N ASP A 67 -9.86 3.24 2.67
CA ASP A 67 -10.20 4.61 3.06
C ASP A 67 -9.17 5.19 4.03
N LYS A 68 -8.63 4.35 4.94
CA LYS A 68 -7.61 4.77 5.90
C LYS A 68 -6.28 5.06 5.23
N ILE A 69 -5.86 4.21 4.29
CA ILE A 69 -4.63 4.40 3.51
C ILE A 69 -4.75 5.65 2.64
N ARG A 70 -5.89 5.87 1.99
CA ARG A 70 -6.13 7.08 1.20
C ARG A 70 -6.00 8.33 2.06
N LYS A 71 -6.73 8.37 3.19
CA LYS A 71 -6.69 9.49 4.12
C LYS A 71 -5.27 9.75 4.64
N PHE A 72 -4.57 8.70 5.05
CA PHE A 72 -3.17 8.77 5.48
C PHE A 72 -2.27 9.36 4.39
N ILE A 73 -2.37 8.87 3.15
CA ILE A 73 -1.58 9.39 2.02
C ILE A 73 -1.87 10.88 1.78
N GLU A 74 -3.14 11.28 1.82
CA GLU A 74 -3.57 12.66 1.53
C GLU A 74 -3.22 13.66 2.66
N GLU A 75 -3.30 13.23 3.92
CA GLU A 75 -3.16 14.11 5.09
C GLU A 75 -1.76 14.09 5.71
N GLU A 76 -1.03 12.98 5.59
CA GLU A 76 0.21 12.73 6.33
C GLU A 76 1.43 12.53 5.43
N THR A 77 1.28 12.57 4.09
CA THR A 77 2.39 12.40 3.14
C THR A 77 2.36 13.44 2.02
N ASN A 78 3.48 13.59 1.32
CA ASN A 78 3.60 14.43 0.12
C ASN A 78 3.21 13.69 -1.18
N VAL A 79 2.84 12.42 -1.10
CA VAL A 79 2.48 11.60 -2.27
C VAL A 79 1.23 12.15 -2.96
N LYS A 80 1.27 12.20 -4.29
CA LYS A 80 0.13 12.61 -5.12
C LYS A 80 -0.43 11.40 -5.85
N LEU A 81 -1.59 10.93 -5.39
CA LEU A 81 -2.35 9.87 -6.07
C LEU A 81 -2.84 10.37 -7.42
N ARG A 82 -2.70 9.53 -8.44
CA ARG A 82 -3.14 9.78 -9.82
C ARG A 82 -4.56 9.26 -10.06
N LEU A 83 -4.98 8.27 -9.28
CA LEU A 83 -6.32 7.69 -9.35
C LEU A 83 -7.20 8.17 -8.19
N GLY A 84 -8.22 8.96 -8.53
CA GLY A 84 -9.32 9.35 -7.63
C GLY A 84 -10.23 8.18 -7.32
#